data_AF-A0A6N7P377-F1
#
_entry.id   AF-A0A6N7P377-F1
#
_cell.length_a   1.000
_cell.length_b   1.000
_cell.length_c   1.000
_cell.angle_alpha   90.00
_cell.angle_beta   90.00
_cell.angle_gamma   90.00
#
_symmetry.space_group_name_H-M   'P 1'
#
loop_
_entity.id
_entity.type
_entity.pdbx_description
1 polymer ?
#
loop_
_entity_poly.entity_id
_entity_poly.type
_entity_poly.pdbx_seq_one_letter_code
_entity_poly.pdbx_strand_id
1 'polypeptide(L)'
;MAIENFEELHHLHQEWKKDLLLSEKEIKSLTSELTEISSQPLDHDQQVKIEHFQNALIRQKEVVNDELQLIIKVDKLMSENNGEIAQLHMLHNKLQDDMDTFDRLFVDLREEFKAFKRSLLKS
;
A
#
# COMPACT_ATOMS: atom_id res chain seq x y z
N MET A 1 17.47 11.08 -17.43
CA MET A 1 16.91 10.30 -18.55
C MET A 1 15.71 11.07 -19.06
N ALA A 2 15.66 11.38 -20.36
CA ALA A 2 14.52 12.04 -20.97
C ALA A 2 13.40 11.01 -21.12
N ILE A 3 12.18 11.35 -20.71
CA ILE A 3 11.01 10.49 -20.90
C ILE A 3 10.65 10.56 -22.38
N GLU A 4 11.22 9.66 -23.17
CA GLU A 4 10.88 9.47 -24.58
C GLU A 4 9.72 8.47 -24.75
N ASN A 5 9.33 7.72 -23.71
CA ASN A 5 8.26 6.71 -23.80
C ASN A 5 7.17 6.92 -22.73
N PHE A 6 6.21 7.79 -23.03
CA PHE A 6 4.95 7.91 -22.25
C PHE A 6 4.20 6.57 -22.13
N GLU A 7 4.35 5.70 -23.13
CA GLU A 7 3.79 4.35 -23.13
C GLU A 7 4.40 3.49 -22.03
N GLU A 8 5.72 3.53 -21.81
CA GLU A 8 6.40 2.81 -20.73
C GLU A 8 5.96 3.29 -19.34
N LEU A 9 5.83 4.61 -19.15
CA LEU A 9 5.32 5.16 -17.89
C LEU A 9 3.88 4.73 -17.62
N HIS A 10 3.03 4.76 -18.66
CA HIS A 10 1.65 4.32 -18.53
C HIS A 10 1.58 2.83 -18.19
N HIS A 11 2.41 1.99 -18.80
CA HIS A 11 2.53 0.57 -18.45
C HIS A 11 2.93 0.38 -16.98
N LEU A 12 3.97 1.08 -16.53
CA LEU A 12 4.43 1.04 -15.14
C LEU A 12 3.34 1.48 -14.16
N HIS A 13 2.60 2.54 -14.48
CA HIS A 13 1.45 2.97 -13.68
C HIS A 13 0.35 1.90 -13.60
N GLN A 14 0.09 1.16 -14.68
CA GLN A 14 -0.87 0.06 -14.66
C GLN A 14 -0.36 -1.11 -13.79
N GLU A 15 0.94 -1.38 -13.78
CA GLU A 15 1.55 -2.38 -12.90
C GLU A 15 1.39 -1.97 -11.43
N TRP A 16 1.79 -0.74 -11.06
CA TRP A 16 1.60 -0.22 -9.70
C TRP A 16 0.13 -0.23 -9.27
N LYS A 17 -0.78 0.16 -10.15
CA LYS A 17 -2.22 0.09 -9.87
C LYS A 17 -2.67 -1.34 -9.57
N LYS A 18 -2.18 -2.33 -10.32
CA LYS A 18 -2.50 -3.74 -10.10
C LYS A 18 -1.94 -4.20 -8.75
N ASP A 19 -0.71 -3.85 -8.43
CA ASP A 19 -0.06 -4.24 -7.17
C ASP A 19 -0.72 -3.59 -5.95
N LEU A 20 -1.13 -2.32 -6.07
CA LEU A 20 -1.94 -1.63 -5.07
C LEU A 20 -3.31 -2.30 -4.85
N LEU A 21 -3.97 -2.75 -5.92
CA LEU A 21 -5.24 -3.48 -5.80
C LEU A 21 -5.06 -4.88 -5.18
N LEU A 22 -3.93 -5.55 -5.44
CA LEU A 22 -3.58 -6.79 -4.77
C LEU A 22 -3.32 -6.55 -3.28
N SER A 23 -2.58 -5.49 -2.96
CA SER A 23 -2.29 -5.09 -1.59
C SER A 23 -3.57 -4.69 -0.85
N GLU A 24 -4.52 -4.00 -1.49
CA GLU A 24 -5.83 -3.67 -0.91
C GLU A 24 -6.61 -4.94 -0.52
N LYS A 25 -6.59 -5.97 -1.37
CA LYS A 25 -7.21 -7.27 -1.07
C LYS A 25 -6.51 -7.96 0.09
N GLU A 26 -5.19 -7.90 0.14
CA GLU A 26 -4.42 -8.47 1.24
C GLU A 26 -4.68 -7.74 2.56
N ILE A 27 -4.72 -6.41 2.57
CA ILE A 27 -5.10 -5.60 3.75
C ILE A 27 -6.49 -6.00 4.25
N LYS A 28 -7.46 -6.21 3.36
CA LYS A 28 -8.81 -6.69 3.72
C LYS A 28 -8.73 -8.08 4.36
N SER A 29 -7.95 -9.00 3.79
CA SER A 29 -7.75 -10.33 4.38
C SER A 29 -7.13 -10.26 5.77
N LEU A 30 -6.05 -9.51 5.93
CA LEU A 30 -5.36 -9.32 7.21
C LEU A 30 -6.28 -8.68 8.25
N THR A 31 -7.09 -7.70 7.86
CA THR A 31 -8.09 -7.07 8.75
C THR A 31 -9.13 -8.08 9.22
N SER A 32 -9.64 -8.94 8.33
CA SER A 32 -10.58 -9.99 8.70
C SER A 32 -9.96 -11.00 9.66
N GLU A 33 -8.74 -11.48 9.36
CA GLU A 33 -8.00 -12.39 10.25
C GLU A 33 -7.73 -11.76 11.62
N LEU A 34 -7.36 -10.49 11.66
CA LEU A 34 -7.14 -9.75 12.90
C LEU A 34 -8.43 -9.60 13.71
N THR A 35 -9.56 -9.42 13.03
CA THR A 35 -10.89 -9.38 13.66
C THR A 35 -11.24 -10.73 14.30
N GLU A 36 -10.98 -11.84 13.60
CA GLU A 36 -11.18 -13.18 14.14
C GLU A 36 -10.29 -13.44 15.38
N ILE A 37 -9.02 -13.03 15.34
CA ILE A 37 -8.12 -13.13 16.49
C ILE A 37 -8.64 -12.28 17.66
N SER A 38 -9.09 -11.05 17.39
CA SER A 38 -9.62 -10.13 18.40
C SER A 38 -10.89 -10.62 19.10
N SER A 39 -11.60 -11.59 18.50
CA SER A 39 -12.79 -12.20 19.10
C SER A 39 -12.47 -13.24 20.19
N GLN A 40 -11.21 -13.62 20.33
CA GLN A 40 -10.74 -14.58 21.34
C GLN A 40 -10.35 -13.86 22.64
N PRO A 41 -10.32 -14.54 23.80
CA PRO A 41 -9.79 -13.98 25.03
C PRO A 41 -8.28 -13.75 24.87
N LEU A 42 -7.88 -12.49 24.93
CA LEU A 42 -6.50 -12.05 24.74
C LEU A 42 -5.99 -11.35 25.99
N ASP A 43 -4.71 -11.53 26.29
CA ASP A 43 -4.04 -10.75 27.33
C ASP A 43 -3.85 -9.29 26.91
N HIS A 44 -3.43 -8.45 27.86
CA HIS A 44 -3.27 -7.01 27.61
C HIS A 44 -2.24 -6.72 26.52
N ASP A 45 -1.11 -7.44 26.51
CA ASP A 45 -0.03 -7.22 25.55
C ASP A 45 -0.47 -7.61 24.12
N GLN A 46 -1.26 -8.67 23.99
CA GLN A 46 -1.88 -9.11 22.75
C GLN A 46 -2.90 -8.08 22.24
N GLN A 47 -3.74 -7.52 23.12
CA GLN A 47 -4.70 -6.47 22.74
C GLN A 47 -4.00 -5.22 22.21
N VAL A 48 -2.91 -4.79 22.86
CA VAL A 48 -2.09 -3.65 22.39
C VAL A 48 -1.51 -3.94 21.00
N LYS A 49 -1.03 -5.16 20.75
CA LYS A 49 -0.54 -5.54 19.41
C LYS A 49 -1.66 -5.54 18.37
N ILE A 50 -2.86 -5.98 18.72
CA ILE A 50 -4.00 -5.93 17.80
C ILE A 50 -4.33 -4.49 17.42
N GLU A 51 -4.38 -3.58 18.39
CA GLU A 51 -4.62 -2.16 18.13
C GLU A 51 -3.52 -1.57 17.22
N HIS A 52 -2.25 -1.93 17.45
CA HIS A 52 -1.15 -1.56 16.57
C HIS A 52 -1.38 -2.01 15.13
N PHE A 53 -1.72 -3.29 14.91
CA PHE A 53 -2.01 -3.82 13.57
C PHE A 53 -3.24 -3.19 12.93
N GLN A 54 -4.31 -2.94 13.71
CA GLN A 54 -5.51 -2.26 13.20
C GLN A 54 -5.16 -0.87 12.67
N ASN A 55 -4.43 -0.08 13.46
CA ASN A 55 -4.00 1.26 13.06
C ASN A 55 -3.08 1.22 11.84
N ALA A 56 -2.13 0.29 11.81
CA ALA A 56 -1.23 0.10 10.67
C ALA A 56 -2.01 -0.27 9.39
N LEU A 57 -2.93 -1.22 9.45
CA LEU A 57 -3.75 -1.64 8.30
C LEU A 57 -4.66 -0.52 7.79
N ILE A 58 -5.25 0.28 8.69
CA ILE A 58 -6.01 1.48 8.30
C ILE A 58 -5.11 2.45 7.55
N ARG A 59 -3.91 2.73 8.07
CA ARG A 59 -2.98 3.65 7.42
C ARG A 59 -2.52 3.15 6.07
N GLN A 60 -2.20 1.87 5.94
CA GLN A 60 -1.82 1.26 4.65
C GLN A 60 -2.96 1.34 3.63
N LYS A 61 -4.21 1.16 4.08
CA LYS A 61 -5.38 1.31 3.20
C LYS A 61 -5.54 2.75 2.70
N GLU A 62 -5.31 3.74 3.56
CA GLU A 62 -5.32 5.15 3.14
C GLU A 62 -4.26 5.44 2.10
N VAL A 63 -3.01 5.00 2.33
CA VAL A 63 -1.90 5.14 1.38
C VAL A 63 -2.26 4.50 0.04
N VAL A 64 -2.73 3.25 0.03
CA VAL A 64 -3.16 2.58 -1.21
C VAL A 64 -4.19 3.41 -1.97
N ASN A 65 -5.18 3.98 -1.28
CA ASN A 65 -6.21 4.79 -1.92
C ASN A 65 -5.64 6.12 -2.47
N ASP A 66 -4.78 6.80 -1.71
CA ASP A 66 -4.15 8.06 -2.12
C ASP A 66 -3.27 7.86 -3.36
N GLU A 67 -2.51 6.77 -3.39
CA GLU A 67 -1.63 6.42 -4.52
C GLU A 67 -2.42 6.01 -5.76
N LEU A 68 -3.52 5.25 -5.60
CA LEU A 68 -4.43 4.96 -6.72
C LEU A 68 -5.03 6.24 -7.32
N GLN A 69 -5.41 7.22 -6.50
CA GLN A 69 -5.90 8.51 -6.97
C GLN A 69 -4.80 9.30 -7.69
N LEU A 70 -3.57 9.25 -7.18
CA LEU A 70 -2.43 9.93 -7.79
C LEU A 70 -2.09 9.33 -9.16
N ILE A 71 -2.06 8.01 -9.30
CA ILE A 71 -1.89 7.31 -10.59
C ILE A 71 -2.94 7.77 -11.60
N ILE A 72 -4.23 7.75 -11.22
CA ILE A 72 -5.33 8.17 -12.10
C ILE A 72 -5.15 9.62 -12.55
N LYS A 73 -4.73 10.49 -11.63
CA LYS A 73 -4.47 11.91 -11.93
C LYS A 73 -3.31 12.08 -12.90
N VAL A 74 -2.21 11.36 -12.70
CA VAL A 74 -1.04 11.44 -13.58
C VAL A 74 -1.37 10.89 -14.97
N ASP A 75 -2.02 9.72 -15.06
CA ASP A 75 -2.48 9.15 -16.34
C ASP A 75 -3.40 10.11 -17.10
N LYS A 76 -4.33 10.76 -16.39
CA LYS A 76 -5.21 11.76 -16.99
C LYS A 76 -4.43 12.95 -17.54
N LEU A 77 -3.50 13.51 -16.76
CA LEU A 77 -2.64 14.64 -17.18
C LEU A 77 -1.78 14.28 -18.39
N MET A 78 -1.27 13.04 -18.46
CA MET A 78 -0.55 12.54 -19.63
C MET A 78 -1.45 12.46 -20.86
N SER A 79 -2.69 11.96 -20.70
CA SER A 79 -3.65 11.84 -21.81
C SER A 79 -4.13 13.18 -22.38
N GLU A 80 -4.23 14.21 -21.53
CA GLU A 80 -4.73 15.53 -21.91
C GLU A 80 -3.66 16.40 -22.60
N ASN A 81 -2.43 15.88 -22.77
CA ASN A 81 -1.29 16.51 -23.45
C ASN A 81 -0.97 17.96 -23.00
N ASN A 82 -1.45 18.33 -21.81
CA ASN A 82 -1.42 19.68 -21.23
C ASN A 82 -0.50 19.76 -20.00
N GLY A 83 0.13 18.66 -19.60
CA GLY A 83 1.07 18.65 -18.49
C GLY A 83 2.45 19.16 -18.93
N GLU A 84 3.00 20.15 -18.22
CA GLU A 84 4.43 20.44 -18.34
C GLU A 84 5.21 19.16 -18.02
N ILE A 85 6.11 18.74 -18.91
CA ILE A 85 6.92 17.53 -18.76
C ILE A 85 7.60 17.48 -17.39
N ALA A 86 8.05 18.63 -16.88
CA ALA A 86 8.65 18.75 -15.55
C ALA A 86 7.68 18.39 -14.41
N GLN A 87 6.40 18.77 -14.52
CA GLN A 87 5.37 18.44 -13.53
C GLN A 87 5.07 16.94 -13.53
N LEU A 88 4.97 16.33 -14.72
CA LEU A 88 4.78 14.88 -14.84
C LEU A 88 5.97 14.10 -14.25
N HIS A 89 7.20 14.54 -14.52
CA HIS A 89 8.40 13.95 -13.94
C HIS A 89 8.39 14.03 -12.40
N MET A 90 8.03 15.19 -11.83
CA MET A 90 7.95 15.35 -10.39
C MET A 90 6.91 14.44 -9.74
N LEU A 91 5.73 14.32 -10.37
CA LEU A 91 4.66 13.46 -9.87
C LEU A 91 5.03 11.97 -9.97
N HIS A 92 5.65 11.56 -11.09
CA HIS A 92 6.11 10.19 -11.28
C HIS A 92 7.18 9.80 -10.25
N ASN A 93 8.21 10.63 -10.06
CA ASN A 93 9.26 10.36 -9.08
C ASN A 93 8.70 10.27 -7.66
N LYS A 94 7.77 11.17 -7.32
CA LYS A 94 7.09 11.11 -6.03
C LYS A 94 6.33 9.79 -5.87
N LEU A 95 5.58 9.39 -6.90
CA LEU A 95 4.82 8.14 -6.86
C LEU A 95 5.74 6.93 -6.71
N GLN A 96 6.88 6.93 -7.39
CA GLN A 96 7.89 5.89 -7.24
C GLN A 96 8.42 5.80 -5.81
N ASP A 97 8.80 6.94 -5.20
CA ASP A 97 9.28 6.98 -3.81
C ASP A 97 8.20 6.51 -2.82
N ASP A 98 6.94 6.90 -3.07
CA ASP A 98 5.79 6.52 -2.25
C ASP A 98 5.49 5.01 -2.39
N MET A 99 5.60 4.44 -3.59
CA MET A 99 5.50 2.98 -3.84
C MET A 99 6.60 2.20 -3.15
N ASP A 100 7.87 2.61 -3.28
CA ASP A 100 8.99 1.94 -2.63
C ASP A 100 8.85 1.97 -1.09
N THR A 101 8.35 3.08 -0.56
CA THR A 101 8.07 3.23 0.87
C THR A 101 6.92 2.34 1.31
N PHE A 102 5.82 2.31 0.55
CA PHE A 102 4.67 1.47 0.81
C PHE A 102 5.06 0.00 0.85
N ASP A 103 5.76 -0.49 -0.18
CA ASP A 103 6.16 -1.89 -0.30
C ASP A 103 7.02 -2.33 0.88
N ARG A 104 8.00 -1.51 1.27
CA ARG A 104 8.84 -1.82 2.44
C ARG A 104 8.01 -1.91 3.71
N LEU A 105 7.19 -0.90 3.99
CA LEU A 105 6.38 -0.89 5.21
C LEU A 105 5.34 -2.01 5.23
N PHE A 106 4.82 -2.39 4.07
CA PHE A 106 3.85 -3.46 3.97
C PHE A 106 4.50 -4.84 4.15
N VAL A 107 5.70 -5.05 3.61
CA VAL A 107 6.50 -6.27 3.87
C VAL A 107 6.79 -6.40 5.36
N ASP A 108 7.28 -5.34 6.00
CA ASP A 108 7.58 -5.33 7.45
C ASP A 108 6.32 -5.68 8.26
N LEU A 109 5.18 -5.06 7.94
CA LEU A 109 3.89 -5.33 8.60
C LEU A 109 3.46 -6.80 8.44
N ARG A 110 3.66 -7.39 7.27
CA ARG A 110 3.33 -8.81 7.02
C ARG A 110 4.22 -9.75 7.83
N GLU A 111 5.51 -9.45 7.93
CA GLU A 111 6.43 -10.24 8.74
C GLU A 111 6.09 -10.15 10.22
N GLU A 112 5.80 -8.94 10.71
CA GLU A 112 5.39 -8.70 12.09
C GLU A 112 4.08 -9.43 12.42
N PHE A 113 3.08 -9.35 11.52
CA PHE A 113 1.81 -10.05 11.68
C PHE A 113 1.98 -11.57 11.70
N LYS A 114 2.84 -12.13 10.83
CA LYS A 114 3.17 -13.56 10.84
C LYS A 114 3.86 -13.97 12.15
N ALA A 115 4.77 -13.15 12.66
CA ALA A 115 5.45 -13.40 13.93
C ALA A 115 4.45 -13.37 15.10
N PHE A 116 3.54 -12.39 15.11
CA PHE A 116 2.46 -12.29 16.09
C PHE A 116 1.56 -13.54 16.07
N LYS A 117 1.07 -13.97 14.90
CA LYS A 117 0.28 -15.20 14.77
C LYS A 117 1.01 -16.43 15.30
N ARG A 118 2.31 -16.56 15.03
CA ARG A 118 3.13 -17.66 15.56
C ARG A 118 3.26 -17.62 17.09
N SER A 119 3.29 -16.43 17.70
CA SER A 119 3.30 -16.31 19.16
C SER A 119 1.99 -16.75 19.78
N LEU A 120 0.86 -16.48 19.13
CA LEU A 120 -0.46 -16.92 19.60
C LEU A 120 -0.63 -18.45 19.56
N LEU A 121 -0.08 -19.12 18.56
CA LEU A 121 -0.13 -20.59 18.44
C LEU A 121 0.75 -21.35 19.44
N LYS A 122 1.68 -20.66 20.11
CA LYS A 122 2.60 -21.25 21.11
C LYS A 122 2.16 -20.97 22.55
N SER A 123 1.17 -20.10 22.74
CA SER A 123 0.54 -19.81 24.03
C SER A 123 -0.63 -20.76 24.28
#